data_AF-A0AAU4BNU3-F1
#
_entry.id   AF-A0AAU4BNU3-F1
#
_cell.length_a   1.000
_cell.length_b   1.000
_cell.length_c   1.000
_cell.angle_alpha   90.00
_cell.angle_beta   90.00
_cell.angle_gamma   90.00
#
_symmetry.space_group_name_H-M   'P 1'
#
loop_
_entity.id
_entity.type
_entity.pdbx_description
1 polymer ?
#
loop_
_entity_poly.entity_id
_entity_poly.type
_entity_poly.pdbx_seq_one_letter_code
_entity_poly.pdbx_strand_id
1 'polypeptide(L)'
;MTADGEPKSLSEITRDMGLSMSDVAAFSGLDESTVFRLWENVEWLDRVSGRSLQSLISSIPGIAEYTMAHAVQKRRDILIGDLHDVGLSVDLVALENSTVPQQNLLNALEAALCIVRGEPTQKTSSFIARFWGSEPDRALELVYSDEPGRGILQDPKILHDSSVDLAPRLHRKTYSFHSILAHNVIAHQASKVTDALDADLGFDDPARQTAWTTRGVVMGILINTDDVELAERYRRELETTPVYAALEEWAFPTYARDSRLSSDFTLPSSLSLRNTATEVLREIAVYNDAYFYYLVSTYIPLALRRDRAFGGKIVELIQALELRGVDCRDRRIRQTCNALVRQLKGII
;
A
#
# COMPACT_ATOMS: atom_id res chain seq x y z
N MET A 1 6.26 21.46 -8.54
CA MET A 1 5.84 22.44 -7.51
C MET A 1 7.09 22.81 -6.73
N THR A 2 7.25 24.10 -6.45
CA THR A 2 8.50 24.78 -6.09
C THR A 2 9.14 24.30 -4.79
N ALA A 3 10.46 24.46 -4.71
CA ALA A 3 11.35 24.10 -3.61
C ALA A 3 11.02 24.85 -2.30
N ASP A 4 10.06 24.32 -1.53
CA ASP A 4 9.53 24.96 -0.30
C ASP A 4 9.71 24.07 0.95
N GLY A 5 10.88 23.43 1.05
CA GLY A 5 11.25 22.53 2.16
C GLY A 5 12.27 23.11 3.14
N GLU A 6 12.59 24.40 3.08
CA GLU A 6 13.43 25.01 4.11
C GLU A 6 12.57 25.69 5.18
N PRO A 7 12.90 25.56 6.48
CA PRO A 7 12.20 26.28 7.54
C PRO A 7 12.21 27.79 7.27
N LYS A 8 11.02 28.37 7.10
CA LYS A 8 10.78 29.81 6.90
C LYS A 8 10.30 30.47 8.17
N SER A 9 10.79 31.67 8.39
CA SER A 9 10.28 32.62 9.36
C SER A 9 8.90 33.15 8.97
N LEU A 10 8.19 33.76 9.92
CA LEU A 10 6.87 34.36 9.66
C LEU A 10 6.96 35.53 8.68
N SER A 11 8.08 36.28 8.72
CA SER A 11 8.34 37.39 7.81
C SER A 11 8.56 36.92 6.37
N GLU A 12 9.19 35.76 6.17
CA GLU A 12 9.40 35.17 4.85
C GLU A 12 8.11 34.67 4.21
N ILE A 13 7.24 33.99 4.97
CA ILE A 13 5.97 33.46 4.46
C ILE A 13 5.05 34.59 4.01
N THR A 14 5.07 35.70 4.74
CA THR A 14 4.17 36.83 4.52
C THR A 14 4.74 37.91 3.59
N ARG A 15 6.02 37.79 3.20
CA ARG A 15 6.75 38.74 2.34
C ARG A 15 6.08 38.98 1.01
N ASP A 16 5.70 37.90 0.32
CA ASP A 16 5.09 37.96 -1.01
C ASP A 16 3.68 38.59 -0.97
N MET A 17 3.10 38.66 0.22
CA MET A 17 1.81 39.29 0.49
C MET A 17 1.93 40.76 0.93
N GLY A 18 3.15 41.25 1.14
CA GLY A 18 3.41 42.62 1.60
C GLY A 18 2.94 42.91 3.02
N LEU A 19 2.74 41.88 3.86
CA LEU A 19 2.29 42.08 5.25
C LEU A 19 3.46 42.43 6.15
N SER A 20 3.26 43.43 7.01
CA SER A 20 4.18 43.77 8.08
C SER A 20 3.85 43.01 9.37
N MET A 21 4.75 43.07 10.34
CA MET A 21 4.53 42.51 11.69
C MET A 21 3.25 43.05 12.34
N SER A 22 2.97 44.35 12.18
CA SER A 22 1.76 44.97 12.74
C SER A 22 0.49 44.51 12.03
N ASP A 23 0.53 44.24 10.71
CA ASP A 23 -0.60 43.67 9.98
C ASP A 23 -0.89 42.25 10.48
N VAL A 24 0.15 41.46 10.70
CA VAL A 24 0.00 40.09 11.24
C VAL A 24 -0.56 40.11 12.67
N ALA A 25 -0.12 41.03 13.53
CA ALA A 25 -0.69 41.21 14.86
C ALA A 25 -2.18 41.61 14.80
N ALA A 26 -2.51 42.57 13.94
CA ALA A 26 -3.88 43.07 13.77
C ALA A 26 -4.84 41.99 13.24
N PHE A 27 -4.42 41.21 12.23
CA PHE A 27 -5.27 40.18 11.63
C PHE A 27 -5.41 38.94 12.49
N SER A 28 -4.33 38.50 13.15
CA SER A 28 -4.37 37.31 14.02
C SER A 28 -4.95 37.59 15.42
N GLY A 29 -5.04 38.85 15.82
CA GLY A 29 -5.43 39.24 17.18
C GLY A 29 -4.39 38.86 18.24
N LEU A 30 -3.14 38.62 17.84
CA LEU A 30 -2.02 38.36 18.73
C LEU A 30 -1.33 39.68 19.13
N ASP A 31 -0.82 39.74 20.36
CA ASP A 31 0.00 40.87 20.81
C ASP A 31 1.24 41.03 19.91
N GLU A 32 1.61 42.26 19.57
CA GLU A 32 2.79 42.56 18.76
C GLU A 32 4.08 41.96 19.35
N SER A 33 4.20 41.89 20.68
CA SER A 33 5.34 41.25 21.35
C SER A 33 5.42 39.74 21.11
N THR A 34 4.27 39.08 20.86
CA THR A 34 4.21 37.67 20.49
C THR A 34 4.58 37.50 19.03
N VAL A 35 4.03 38.33 18.12
CA VAL A 35 4.42 38.29 16.70
C VAL A 35 5.91 38.59 16.53
N PHE A 36 6.45 39.59 17.23
CA PHE A 36 7.87 39.93 17.22
C PHE A 36 8.78 38.74 17.56
N ARG A 37 8.43 37.94 18.56
CA ARG A 37 9.21 36.74 18.94
C ARG A 37 9.19 35.64 17.87
N LEU A 38 8.16 35.60 17.04
CA LEU A 38 7.99 34.61 15.97
C LEU A 38 8.50 35.12 14.62
N TRP A 39 8.57 36.45 14.44
CA TRP A 39 8.73 37.13 13.15
C TRP A 39 9.92 36.64 12.34
N GLU A 40 11.11 36.61 12.94
CA GLU A 40 12.38 36.17 12.31
C GLU A 40 12.82 34.78 12.77
N ASN A 41 12.02 34.09 13.59
CA ASN A 41 12.41 32.78 14.12
C ASN A 41 11.96 31.68 13.18
N VAL A 42 12.89 30.98 12.51
CA VAL A 42 12.57 29.87 11.59
C VAL A 42 11.94 28.65 12.28
N GLU A 43 12.13 28.49 13.59
CA GLU A 43 11.53 27.42 14.41
C GLU A 43 10.23 27.87 15.09
N TRP A 44 9.59 28.94 14.63
CA TRP A 44 8.42 29.52 15.29
C TRP A 44 7.27 28.52 15.45
N LEU A 45 7.10 27.58 14.51
CA LEU A 45 6.08 26.53 14.56
C LEU A 45 6.24 25.58 15.76
N ASP A 46 7.46 25.41 16.27
CA ASP A 46 7.72 24.58 17.46
C ASP A 46 7.42 25.32 18.77
N ARG A 47 7.29 26.65 18.70
CA ARG A 47 7.11 27.53 19.85
C ARG A 47 5.70 28.09 19.97
N VAL A 48 4.86 27.92 18.95
CA VAL A 48 3.46 28.35 18.93
C VAL A 48 2.54 27.14 18.85
N SER A 49 1.51 27.10 19.69
CA SER A 49 0.56 25.98 19.71
C SER A 49 -0.84 26.45 20.11
N GLY A 50 -1.82 25.57 19.94
CA GLY A 50 -3.19 25.81 20.37
C GLY A 50 -3.83 27.02 19.67
N ARG A 51 -4.42 27.91 20.47
CA ARG A 51 -5.21 29.04 19.96
C ARG A 51 -4.38 30.02 19.12
N SER A 52 -3.13 30.32 19.52
CA SER A 52 -2.30 31.28 18.79
C SER A 52 -1.92 30.78 17.39
N LEU A 53 -1.63 29.49 17.26
CA LEU A 53 -1.40 28.87 15.95
C LEU A 53 -2.68 28.87 15.12
N GLN A 54 -3.82 28.53 15.73
CA GLN A 54 -5.11 28.55 15.03
C GLN A 54 -5.47 29.95 14.51
N SER A 55 -5.20 31.00 15.30
CA SER A 55 -5.39 32.40 14.90
C SER A 55 -4.51 32.80 13.72
N LEU A 56 -3.26 32.34 13.67
CA LEU A 56 -2.37 32.58 12.52
C LEU A 56 -2.86 31.83 11.27
N ILE A 57 -3.20 30.54 11.42
CA ILE A 57 -3.74 29.70 10.33
C ILE A 57 -5.03 30.28 9.74
N SER A 58 -5.93 30.78 10.58
CA SER A 58 -7.24 31.28 10.13
C SER A 58 -7.19 32.65 9.48
N SER A 59 -6.17 33.45 9.80
CA SER A 59 -6.19 34.90 9.53
C SER A 59 -5.08 35.37 8.59
N ILE A 60 -4.01 34.59 8.46
CA ILE A 60 -2.85 34.93 7.62
C ILE A 60 -2.76 33.89 6.49
N PRO A 61 -2.97 34.29 5.22
CA PRO A 61 -2.88 33.34 4.12
C PRO A 61 -1.46 32.78 3.96
N GLY A 62 -1.34 31.54 3.48
CA GLY A 62 -0.05 30.85 3.35
C GLY A 62 0.42 30.16 4.63
N ILE A 63 -0.05 30.56 5.82
CA ILE A 63 0.32 29.91 7.08
C ILE A 63 -0.26 28.49 7.17
N ALA A 64 -1.48 28.26 6.68
CA ALA A 64 -2.09 26.94 6.72
C ALA A 64 -1.31 25.94 5.87
N GLU A 65 -0.99 26.32 4.63
CA GLU A 65 -0.24 25.53 3.66
C GLU A 65 1.19 25.27 4.15
N TYR A 66 1.88 26.31 4.64
CA TYR A 66 3.22 26.17 5.22
C TYR A 66 3.21 25.24 6.44
N THR A 67 2.22 25.38 7.34
CA THR A 67 2.11 24.52 8.53
C THR A 67 1.95 23.05 8.14
N MET A 68 1.11 22.76 7.13
CA MET A 68 0.94 21.39 6.63
C MET A 68 2.21 20.83 6.00
N ALA A 69 2.88 21.62 5.14
CA ALA A 69 4.13 21.21 4.50
C ALA A 69 5.24 20.95 5.54
N HIS A 70 5.41 21.86 6.50
CA HIS A 70 6.37 21.74 7.58
C HIS A 70 6.10 20.51 8.47
N ALA A 71 4.83 20.21 8.80
CA ALA A 71 4.49 19.04 9.59
C ALA A 71 4.87 17.71 8.90
N VAL A 72 4.67 17.63 7.58
CA VAL A 72 5.07 16.46 6.78
C VAL A 72 6.60 16.33 6.76
N GLN A 73 7.31 17.43 6.53
CA GLN A 73 8.77 17.44 6.52
C GLN A 73 9.36 17.07 7.89
N LYS A 74 8.88 17.69 8.97
CA LYS A 74 9.34 17.37 10.33
C LYS A 74 9.13 15.89 10.64
N ARG A 75 7.98 15.32 10.26
CA ARG A 75 7.72 13.89 10.40
C ARG A 75 8.71 13.05 9.59
N ARG A 76 8.99 13.44 8.34
CA ARG A 76 9.98 12.78 7.47
C ARG A 76 11.36 12.77 8.13
N ASP A 77 11.84 13.92 8.59
CA ASP A 77 13.20 14.06 9.11
C ASP A 77 13.38 13.27 10.41
N ILE A 78 12.38 13.29 11.31
CA ILE A 78 12.35 12.42 12.51
C ILE A 78 12.38 10.94 12.11
N LEU A 79 11.54 10.55 11.13
CA LEU A 79 11.43 9.16 10.72
C LEU A 79 12.71 8.63 10.05
N ILE A 80 13.40 9.46 9.27
CA ILE A 80 14.71 9.13 8.70
C ILE A 80 15.73 8.88 9.81
N GLY A 81 15.77 9.74 10.84
CA GLY A 81 16.63 9.54 12.01
C GLY A 81 16.34 8.22 12.73
N ASP A 82 15.06 7.98 13.04
CA ASP A 82 14.61 6.75 13.71
C ASP A 82 14.91 5.48 12.92
N LEU A 83 14.83 5.54 11.58
CA LEU A 83 15.18 4.42 10.69
C LEU A 83 16.68 4.17 10.65
N HIS A 84 17.47 5.24 10.56
CA HIS A 84 18.92 5.14 10.60
C HIS A 84 19.40 4.49 11.92
N ASP A 85 18.78 4.83 13.05
CA ASP A 85 19.08 4.24 14.36
C ASP A 85 18.82 2.73 14.44
N VAL A 86 17.95 2.18 13.59
CA VAL A 86 17.69 0.73 13.48
C VAL A 86 18.41 0.08 12.28
N GLY A 87 19.32 0.81 11.63
CA GLY A 87 20.14 0.31 10.52
C GLY A 87 19.50 0.40 9.13
N LEU A 88 18.37 1.11 8.98
CA LEU A 88 17.74 1.33 7.68
C LEU A 88 18.08 2.73 7.14
N SER A 89 18.81 2.78 6.03
CA SER A 89 19.15 4.04 5.36
C SER A 89 18.16 4.35 4.23
N VAL A 90 17.55 5.54 4.27
CA VAL A 90 16.60 6.01 3.27
C VAL A 90 17.32 6.68 2.10
N ASP A 91 17.00 6.32 0.87
CA ASP A 91 17.40 7.08 -0.31
C ASP A 91 16.48 8.30 -0.47
N LEU A 92 16.97 9.47 -0.08
CA LEU A 92 16.22 10.72 -0.13
C LEU A 92 15.87 11.13 -1.56
N VAL A 93 16.75 10.84 -2.54
CA VAL A 93 16.52 11.20 -3.93
C VAL A 93 15.39 10.34 -4.50
N ALA A 94 15.39 9.03 -4.19
CA ALA A 94 14.29 8.14 -4.57
C ALA A 94 12.97 8.51 -3.86
N LEU A 95 13.03 8.84 -2.57
CA LEU A 95 11.86 9.26 -1.80
C LEU A 95 11.21 10.53 -2.39
N GLU A 96 12.00 11.55 -2.72
CA GLU A 96 11.51 12.84 -3.23
C GLU A 96 11.01 12.75 -4.67
N ASN A 97 11.63 11.93 -5.52
CA ASN A 97 11.23 11.77 -6.92
C ASN A 97 10.15 10.70 -7.15
N SER A 98 9.69 10.03 -6.10
CA SER A 98 8.67 8.99 -6.21
C SER A 98 7.33 9.55 -6.72
N THR A 99 6.67 8.77 -7.58
CA THR A 99 5.31 9.08 -8.09
C THR A 99 4.21 8.70 -7.10
N VAL A 100 4.56 8.00 -6.01
CA VAL A 100 3.62 7.60 -4.95
C VAL A 100 3.42 8.77 -3.98
N PRO A 101 2.19 9.02 -3.49
CA PRO A 101 1.95 10.09 -2.53
C PRO A 101 2.87 10.01 -1.30
N GLN A 102 3.54 11.12 -0.97
CA GLN A 102 4.50 11.21 0.14
C GLN A 102 3.95 10.65 1.46
N GLN A 103 2.68 10.92 1.77
CA GLN A 103 2.05 10.40 2.98
C GLN A 103 2.03 8.87 3.04
N ASN A 104 1.83 8.18 1.91
CA ASN A 104 1.87 6.72 1.87
C ASN A 104 3.30 6.20 2.02
N LEU A 105 4.29 6.88 1.45
CA LEU A 105 5.72 6.53 1.62
C LEU A 105 6.17 6.70 3.08
N LEU A 106 5.81 7.81 3.72
CA LEU A 106 6.11 8.03 5.14
C LEU A 106 5.42 6.99 6.04
N ASN A 107 4.19 6.60 5.71
CA ASN A 107 3.53 5.51 6.43
C ASN A 107 4.28 4.19 6.23
N ALA A 108 4.75 3.89 5.01
CA ALA A 108 5.46 2.66 4.69
C ALA A 108 6.82 2.58 5.41
N LEU A 109 7.55 3.70 5.45
CA LEU A 109 8.78 3.86 6.22
C LEU A 109 8.54 3.67 7.73
N GLU A 110 7.45 4.21 8.28
CA GLU A 110 7.06 3.99 9.68
C GLU A 110 6.68 2.52 9.93
N ALA A 111 6.06 1.86 8.95
CA ALA A 111 5.76 0.43 9.05
C ALA A 111 7.05 -0.40 9.08
N ALA A 112 8.03 -0.08 8.24
CA ALA A 112 9.34 -0.72 8.26
C ALA A 112 10.03 -0.57 9.63
N LEU A 113 10.01 0.64 10.20
CA LEU A 113 10.52 0.89 11.55
C LEU A 113 9.82 0.02 12.60
N CYS A 114 8.49 -0.08 12.56
CA CYS A 114 7.74 -0.95 13.47
C CYS A 114 8.08 -2.43 13.29
N ILE A 115 8.30 -2.89 12.05
CA ILE A 115 8.64 -4.28 11.73
C ILE A 115 10.04 -4.61 12.27
N VAL A 116 11.04 -3.75 12.02
CA VAL A 116 12.42 -3.94 12.51
C VAL A 116 12.50 -3.89 14.03
N ARG A 117 11.73 -3.02 14.69
CA ARG A 117 11.62 -3.01 16.16
C ARG A 117 10.99 -4.30 16.72
N GLY A 118 10.28 -5.08 15.89
CA GLY A 118 9.90 -6.45 16.20
C GLY A 118 8.90 -6.61 17.33
N GLU A 119 8.12 -5.58 17.67
CA GLU A 119 7.11 -5.66 18.73
C GLU A 119 5.73 -6.08 18.16
N PRO A 120 5.25 -7.32 18.42
CA PRO A 120 3.95 -7.79 17.94
C PRO A 120 2.83 -7.27 18.85
N THR A 121 2.65 -5.95 18.85
CA THR A 121 1.60 -5.25 19.62
C THR A 121 0.36 -5.04 18.76
N GLN A 122 -0.79 -4.82 19.40
CA GLN A 122 -2.02 -4.45 18.68
C GLN A 122 -1.86 -3.15 17.88
N LYS A 123 -1.02 -2.23 18.35
CA LYS A 123 -0.70 -0.98 17.64
C LYS A 123 0.03 -1.28 16.33
N THR A 124 1.07 -2.11 16.37
CA THR A 124 1.81 -2.57 15.19
C THR A 124 0.88 -3.24 14.19
N SER A 125 0.05 -4.20 14.64
CA SER A 125 -0.92 -4.87 13.76
C SER A 125 -1.91 -3.90 13.14
N SER A 126 -2.49 -2.98 13.91
CA SER A 126 -3.48 -2.02 13.40
C SER A 126 -2.87 -1.04 12.40
N PHE A 127 -1.57 -0.73 12.55
CA PHE A 127 -0.84 0.12 11.63
C PHE A 127 -0.54 -0.60 10.31
N ILE A 128 0.02 -1.81 10.38
CA ILE A 128 0.37 -2.61 9.21
C ILE A 128 -0.88 -3.05 8.42
N ALA A 129 -2.00 -3.31 9.10
CA ALA A 129 -3.26 -3.63 8.42
C ALA A 129 -3.76 -2.53 7.46
N ARG A 130 -3.30 -1.28 7.60
CA ARG A 130 -3.66 -0.16 6.71
C ARG A 130 -3.07 -0.30 5.30
N PHE A 131 -2.09 -1.19 5.14
CA PHE A 131 -1.48 -1.49 3.85
C PHE A 131 -2.32 -2.46 3.01
N TRP A 132 -3.46 -2.92 3.54
CA TRP A 132 -4.47 -3.54 2.70
C TRP A 132 -5.15 -2.50 1.80
N GLY A 133 -4.60 -2.33 0.60
CA GLY A 133 -5.16 -1.52 -0.48
C GLY A 133 -4.08 -1.13 -1.48
N SER A 134 -4.48 -0.85 -2.73
CA SER A 134 -3.52 -0.70 -3.83
C SER A 134 -2.48 0.40 -3.66
N GLU A 135 -2.88 1.62 -3.29
CA GLU A 135 -1.92 2.72 -3.12
C GLU A 135 -1.00 2.54 -1.89
N PRO A 136 -1.50 2.15 -0.71
CA PRO A 136 -0.63 1.81 0.42
C PRO A 136 0.30 0.64 0.12
N ASP A 137 -0.19 -0.46 -0.47
CA ASP A 137 0.63 -1.64 -0.77
C ASP A 137 1.76 -1.29 -1.74
N ARG A 138 1.48 -0.49 -2.78
CA ARG A 138 2.52 0.01 -3.70
C ARG A 138 3.58 0.87 -3.00
N ALA A 139 3.21 1.65 -1.99
CA ALA A 139 4.19 2.38 -1.18
C ALA A 139 5.07 1.42 -0.37
N LEU A 140 4.48 0.35 0.17
CA LEU A 140 5.21 -0.68 0.90
C LEU A 140 6.13 -1.49 -0.02
N GLU A 141 5.70 -1.82 -1.24
CA GLU A 141 6.54 -2.48 -2.24
C GLU A 141 7.83 -1.69 -2.52
N LEU A 142 7.76 -0.35 -2.60
CA LEU A 142 8.96 0.49 -2.81
C LEU A 142 9.92 0.45 -1.61
N VAL A 143 9.42 0.21 -0.41
CA VAL A 143 10.26 0.03 0.78
C VAL A 143 10.94 -1.34 0.79
N TYR A 144 10.25 -2.37 0.31
CA TYR A 144 10.78 -3.74 0.25
C TYR A 144 11.67 -4.02 -0.97
N SER A 145 11.62 -3.21 -2.01
CA SER A 145 12.28 -3.50 -3.29
C SER A 145 13.81 -3.47 -3.23
N ASP A 146 14.44 -4.55 -3.70
CA ASP A 146 15.89 -4.63 -3.96
C ASP A 146 16.29 -4.12 -5.35
N GLU A 147 15.32 -3.75 -6.19
CA GLU A 147 15.60 -3.35 -7.57
C GLU A 147 16.31 -1.99 -7.61
N PRO A 148 17.51 -1.89 -8.21
CA PRO A 148 18.25 -0.64 -8.29
C PRO A 148 17.42 0.46 -8.96
N GLY A 149 17.28 1.60 -8.27
CA GLY A 149 16.54 2.77 -8.76
C GLY A 149 15.02 2.69 -8.62
N ARG A 150 14.48 1.60 -8.04
CA ARG A 150 13.06 1.48 -7.68
C ARG A 150 12.83 1.63 -6.19
N GLY A 151 13.67 1.02 -5.35
CA GLY A 151 13.55 1.06 -3.90
C GLY A 151 13.78 2.45 -3.30
N ILE A 152 13.16 2.72 -2.14
CA ILE A 152 13.41 3.95 -1.35
C ILE A 152 14.32 3.72 -0.14
N LEU A 153 14.70 2.46 0.11
CA LEU A 153 15.76 2.11 1.07
C LEU A 153 17.02 1.76 0.28
N GLN A 154 18.19 2.14 0.82
CA GLN A 154 19.48 1.79 0.20
C GLN A 154 19.80 0.30 0.32
N ASP A 155 19.41 -0.31 1.46
CA ASP A 155 19.50 -1.74 1.72
C ASP A 155 18.31 -2.17 2.60
N PRO A 156 17.31 -2.88 2.03
CA PRO A 156 16.14 -3.33 2.79
C PRO A 156 16.36 -4.67 3.49
N LYS A 157 17.57 -5.26 3.47
CA LYS A 157 17.81 -6.61 4.01
C LYS A 157 17.38 -6.79 5.47
N ILE A 158 17.67 -5.82 6.34
CA ILE A 158 17.27 -5.87 7.76
C ILE A 158 15.74 -5.94 7.89
N LEU A 159 15.02 -5.21 7.04
CA LEU A 159 13.56 -5.24 7.00
C LEU A 159 13.05 -6.62 6.56
N HIS A 160 13.66 -7.22 5.54
CA HIS A 160 13.29 -8.56 5.07
C HIS A 160 13.46 -9.60 6.17
N ASP A 161 14.66 -9.67 6.77
CA ASP A 161 14.99 -10.62 7.83
C ASP A 161 14.03 -10.43 9.03
N SER A 162 13.74 -9.18 9.40
CA SER A 162 12.80 -8.85 10.48
C SER A 162 11.35 -9.23 10.15
N SER A 163 10.96 -9.16 8.88
CA SER A 163 9.62 -9.56 8.41
C SER A 163 9.41 -11.05 8.54
N VAL A 164 10.41 -11.85 8.18
CA VAL A 164 10.41 -13.31 8.33
C VAL A 164 10.31 -13.72 9.80
N ASP A 165 11.00 -13.03 10.71
CA ASP A 165 10.86 -13.27 12.15
C ASP A 165 9.49 -12.84 12.71
N LEU A 166 9.00 -11.66 12.31
CA LEU A 166 7.79 -11.08 12.88
C LEU A 166 6.51 -11.79 12.40
N ALA A 167 6.47 -12.26 11.15
CA ALA A 167 5.27 -12.85 10.58
C ALA A 167 4.72 -14.03 11.42
N PRO A 168 5.50 -15.06 11.78
CA PRO A 168 5.03 -16.14 12.65
C PRO A 168 4.58 -15.67 14.04
N ARG A 169 5.23 -14.63 14.59
CA ARG A 169 4.91 -14.08 15.93
C ARG A 169 3.56 -13.36 15.93
N LEU A 170 3.21 -12.69 14.83
CA LEU A 170 1.88 -12.11 14.63
C LEU A 170 0.82 -13.20 14.44
N HIS A 171 1.14 -14.28 13.73
CA HIS A 171 0.26 -15.43 13.54
C HIS A 171 -0.08 -16.17 14.85
N ARG A 172 0.77 -16.12 15.87
CA ARG A 172 0.47 -16.69 17.20
C ARG A 172 -0.47 -15.80 18.03
N LYS A 173 -0.72 -14.55 17.61
CA LYS A 173 -1.51 -13.54 18.33
C LYS A 173 -2.70 -13.01 17.52
N THR A 174 -3.16 -13.76 16.53
CA THR A 174 -4.20 -13.37 15.55
C THR A 174 -5.61 -13.49 16.11
N TYR A 175 -5.85 -12.88 17.28
CA TYR A 175 -7.18 -12.80 17.88
C TYR A 175 -8.03 -11.66 17.32
N SER A 176 -7.44 -10.80 16.48
CA SER A 176 -8.11 -9.65 15.87
C SER A 176 -7.96 -9.65 14.35
N PHE A 177 -8.99 -9.14 13.67
CA PHE A 177 -8.97 -8.96 12.22
C PHE A 177 -7.77 -8.12 11.73
N HIS A 178 -7.36 -7.09 12.49
CA HIS A 178 -6.17 -6.28 12.17
C HIS A 178 -4.88 -7.10 12.23
N SER A 179 -4.75 -8.01 13.20
CA SER A 179 -3.59 -8.91 13.25
C SER A 179 -3.55 -9.86 12.06
N ILE A 180 -4.72 -10.32 11.58
CA ILE A 180 -4.82 -11.22 10.41
C ILE A 180 -4.38 -10.48 9.15
N LEU A 181 -4.93 -9.27 8.93
CA LEU A 181 -4.54 -8.42 7.81
C LEU A 181 -3.05 -8.05 7.85
N ALA A 182 -2.55 -7.64 9.02
CA ALA A 182 -1.14 -7.29 9.17
C ALA A 182 -0.21 -8.46 8.84
N HIS A 183 -0.56 -9.64 9.32
CA HIS A 183 0.20 -10.85 9.02
C HIS A 183 0.16 -11.18 7.53
N ASN A 184 -1.01 -11.08 6.87
CA ASN A 184 -1.12 -11.28 5.43
C ASN A 184 -0.27 -10.28 4.63
N VAL A 185 -0.30 -8.99 4.98
CA VAL A 185 0.51 -7.94 4.34
C VAL A 185 2.00 -8.26 4.46
N ILE A 186 2.48 -8.59 5.65
CA ILE A 186 3.91 -8.90 5.86
C ILE A 186 4.29 -10.18 5.11
N ALA A 187 3.47 -11.23 5.19
CA ALA A 187 3.73 -12.48 4.49
C ALA A 187 3.79 -12.26 2.97
N HIS A 188 2.87 -11.49 2.41
CA HIS A 188 2.87 -11.10 1.01
C HIS A 188 4.16 -10.38 0.60
N GLN A 189 4.57 -9.36 1.34
CA GLN A 189 5.78 -8.59 1.01
C GLN A 189 7.07 -9.40 1.22
N ALA A 190 7.16 -10.16 2.31
CA ALA A 190 8.30 -11.02 2.58
C ALA A 190 8.44 -12.15 1.54
N SER A 191 7.34 -12.75 1.08
CA SER A 191 7.36 -13.78 0.03
C SER A 191 7.70 -13.24 -1.37
N LYS A 192 7.61 -11.92 -1.60
CA LYS A 192 8.08 -11.31 -2.85
C LYS A 192 9.61 -11.19 -2.92
N VAL A 193 10.30 -11.16 -1.78
CA VAL A 193 11.73 -10.83 -1.71
C VAL A 193 12.56 -11.91 -1.01
N THR A 194 11.92 -12.92 -0.42
CA THR A 194 12.57 -14.04 0.26
C THR A 194 11.91 -15.37 -0.12
N ASP A 195 12.73 -16.43 -0.17
CA ASP A 195 12.27 -17.81 -0.30
C ASP A 195 12.01 -18.48 1.07
N ALA A 196 11.98 -17.70 2.16
CA ALA A 196 11.94 -18.22 3.53
C ALA A 196 10.53 -18.59 4.01
N LEU A 197 9.49 -18.18 3.28
CA LEU A 197 8.09 -18.42 3.61
C LEU A 197 7.50 -19.40 2.59
N ASP A 198 7.18 -20.61 3.04
CA ASP A 198 6.51 -21.62 2.23
C ASP A 198 5.00 -21.50 2.31
N ALA A 199 4.33 -21.65 1.16
CA ALA A 199 2.89 -21.82 1.09
C ALA A 199 2.55 -23.27 1.47
N ASP A 200 2.20 -23.51 2.73
CA ASP A 200 1.63 -24.80 3.13
C ASP A 200 0.18 -24.88 2.65
N LEU A 201 0.00 -25.55 1.51
CA LEU A 201 -1.27 -25.74 0.81
C LEU A 201 -2.03 -26.99 1.29
N GLY A 202 -1.55 -27.71 2.31
CA GLY A 202 -2.01 -29.06 2.65
C GLY A 202 -2.69 -29.24 4.02
N PHE A 203 -3.35 -28.22 4.59
CA PHE A 203 -3.97 -28.34 5.91
C PHE A 203 -5.28 -29.16 5.91
N ASP A 204 -5.39 -30.13 6.82
CA ASP A 204 -6.55 -31.01 7.00
C ASP A 204 -7.84 -30.29 7.45
N ASP A 205 -7.74 -29.06 7.98
CA ASP A 205 -8.87 -28.16 8.27
C ASP A 205 -8.44 -26.69 8.11
N PRO A 206 -8.65 -26.07 6.93
CA PRO A 206 -8.20 -24.71 6.69
C PRO A 206 -9.07 -23.71 7.47
N ALA A 207 -8.63 -23.35 8.68
CA ALA A 207 -9.17 -22.22 9.40
C ALA A 207 -9.01 -20.94 8.55
N ARG A 208 -9.94 -19.99 8.68
CA ARG A 208 -9.90 -18.70 7.94
C ARG A 208 -8.57 -17.96 8.08
N GLN A 209 -7.92 -18.07 9.24
CA GLN A 209 -6.61 -17.47 9.49
C GLN A 209 -5.52 -18.09 8.61
N THR A 210 -5.53 -19.41 8.45
CA THR A 210 -4.60 -20.14 7.58
C THR A 210 -4.82 -19.76 6.12
N ALA A 211 -6.09 -19.68 5.68
CA ALA A 211 -6.45 -19.23 4.33
C ALA A 211 -5.83 -17.87 3.96
N TRP A 212 -5.88 -16.93 4.91
CA TRP A 212 -5.27 -15.62 4.76
C TRP A 212 -3.77 -15.65 4.58
N THR A 213 -3.07 -16.36 5.46
CA THR A 213 -1.61 -16.49 5.38
C THR A 213 -1.23 -17.13 4.06
N THR A 214 -1.84 -18.27 3.74
CA THR A 214 -1.58 -19.01 2.50
C THR A 214 -1.78 -18.13 1.28
N ARG A 215 -2.89 -17.39 1.18
CA ARG A 215 -3.11 -16.47 0.06
C ARG A 215 -2.00 -15.42 -0.04
N GLY A 216 -1.63 -14.78 1.08
CA GLY A 216 -0.59 -13.74 1.09
C GLY A 216 0.74 -14.26 0.55
N VAL A 217 1.18 -15.41 1.07
CA VAL A 217 2.40 -16.09 0.64
C VAL A 217 2.33 -16.48 -0.83
N VAL A 218 1.26 -17.16 -1.26
CA VAL A 218 1.10 -17.59 -2.67
C VAL A 218 1.14 -16.40 -3.62
N MET A 219 0.38 -15.33 -3.34
CA MET A 219 0.39 -14.13 -4.20
C MET A 219 1.78 -13.50 -4.27
N GLY A 220 2.51 -13.45 -3.14
CA GLY A 220 3.87 -12.92 -3.09
C GLY A 220 4.84 -13.74 -3.95
N ILE A 221 4.81 -15.06 -3.80
CA ILE A 221 5.64 -15.98 -4.60
C ILE A 221 5.29 -15.87 -6.08
N LEU A 222 4.00 -15.85 -6.44
CA LEU A 222 3.57 -15.77 -7.85
C LEU A 222 3.98 -14.44 -8.51
N ILE A 223 4.04 -13.34 -7.76
CA ILE A 223 4.50 -12.04 -8.30
C ILE A 223 6.01 -12.08 -8.57
N ASN A 224 6.80 -12.74 -7.72
CA ASN A 224 8.26 -12.76 -7.84
C ASN A 224 8.80 -13.89 -8.73
N THR A 225 8.07 -15.00 -8.84
CA THR A 225 8.54 -16.21 -9.53
C THR A 225 7.62 -16.57 -10.70
N ASP A 226 8.19 -17.13 -11.76
CA ASP A 226 7.42 -17.72 -12.87
C ASP A 226 6.95 -19.17 -12.55
N ASP A 227 6.62 -19.48 -11.28
CA ASP A 227 6.12 -20.79 -10.87
C ASP A 227 4.63 -20.99 -11.24
N VAL A 228 4.39 -21.38 -12.49
CA VAL A 228 3.07 -21.72 -13.02
C VAL A 228 2.44 -22.93 -12.29
N GLU A 229 3.25 -23.84 -11.75
CA GLU A 229 2.74 -25.02 -11.01
C GLU A 229 2.16 -24.61 -9.66
N LEU A 230 2.74 -23.61 -8.98
CA LEU A 230 2.16 -23.05 -7.78
C LEU A 230 0.77 -22.45 -8.05
N ALA A 231 0.62 -21.68 -9.14
CA ALA A 231 -0.66 -21.10 -9.51
C ALA A 231 -1.72 -22.20 -9.81
N GLU A 232 -1.31 -23.28 -10.49
CA GLU A 232 -2.16 -24.42 -10.77
C GLU A 232 -2.54 -25.22 -9.50
N ARG A 233 -1.60 -25.44 -8.57
CA ARG A 233 -1.89 -26.05 -7.27
C ARG A 233 -2.86 -25.20 -6.46
N TYR A 234 -2.63 -23.90 -6.39
CA TYR A 234 -3.51 -22.98 -5.68
C TYR A 234 -4.92 -22.95 -6.25
N ARG A 235 -5.06 -22.96 -7.58
CA ARG A 235 -6.36 -23.09 -8.27
C ARG A 235 -7.11 -24.36 -7.85
N ARG A 236 -6.43 -25.51 -7.79
CA ARG A 236 -7.05 -26.78 -7.38
C ARG A 236 -7.52 -26.73 -5.92
N GLU A 237 -6.72 -26.15 -5.04
CA GLU A 237 -7.11 -25.97 -3.63
C GLU A 237 -8.32 -25.05 -3.48
N LEU A 238 -8.42 -23.99 -4.29
CA LEU A 238 -9.60 -23.12 -4.31
C LEU A 238 -10.88 -23.87 -4.76
N GLU A 239 -10.75 -24.84 -5.66
CA GLU A 239 -11.88 -25.64 -6.15
C GLU A 239 -12.38 -26.65 -5.12
N THR A 240 -11.48 -27.18 -4.28
CA THR A 240 -11.80 -28.17 -3.24
C THR A 240 -12.13 -27.56 -1.88
N THR A 241 -11.68 -26.32 -1.63
CA THR A 241 -11.76 -25.66 -0.32
C THR A 241 -12.59 -24.36 -0.38
N PRO A 242 -13.89 -24.38 0.01
CA PRO A 242 -14.79 -23.22 -0.12
C PRO A 242 -14.32 -21.93 0.56
N VAL A 243 -13.61 -22.04 1.70
CA VAL A 243 -13.13 -20.86 2.43
C VAL A 243 -12.04 -20.11 1.66
N TYR A 244 -11.21 -20.81 0.88
CA TYR A 244 -10.21 -20.18 0.03
C TYR A 244 -10.89 -19.44 -1.12
N ALA A 245 -11.88 -20.05 -1.77
CA ALA A 245 -12.63 -19.42 -2.85
C ALA A 245 -13.35 -18.15 -2.38
N ALA A 246 -14.00 -18.21 -1.21
CA ALA A 246 -14.64 -17.05 -0.60
C ALA A 246 -13.65 -15.92 -0.28
N LEU A 247 -12.48 -16.26 0.25
CA LEU A 247 -11.41 -15.29 0.50
C LEU A 247 -10.91 -14.65 -0.79
N GLU A 248 -10.69 -15.45 -1.85
CA GLU A 248 -10.18 -14.94 -3.13
C GLU A 248 -11.19 -14.01 -3.82
N GLU A 249 -12.48 -14.37 -3.80
CA GLU A 249 -13.54 -13.49 -4.28
C GLU A 249 -13.61 -12.17 -3.50
N TRP A 250 -13.37 -12.20 -2.19
CA TRP A 250 -13.44 -11.04 -1.31
C TRP A 250 -12.18 -10.14 -1.38
N ALA A 251 -11.02 -10.71 -1.69
CA ALA A 251 -9.74 -10.02 -1.53
C ALA A 251 -9.59 -8.80 -2.45
N PHE A 252 -9.67 -9.00 -3.76
CA PHE A 252 -9.52 -7.91 -4.72
C PHE A 252 -10.54 -6.78 -4.56
N PRO A 253 -11.86 -7.04 -4.39
CA PRO A 253 -12.82 -5.95 -4.24
C PRO A 253 -12.61 -5.11 -2.98
N THR A 254 -12.10 -5.69 -1.90
CA THR A 254 -11.76 -4.91 -0.70
C THR A 254 -10.42 -4.21 -0.82
N TYR A 255 -9.44 -4.82 -1.49
CA TYR A 255 -8.13 -4.23 -1.79
C TYR A 255 -8.25 -3.01 -2.73
N ALA A 256 -9.05 -3.13 -3.80
CA ALA A 256 -9.32 -2.06 -4.76
C ALA A 256 -10.42 -1.09 -4.28
N ARG A 257 -10.98 -1.29 -3.08
CA ARG A 257 -12.02 -0.45 -2.45
C ARG A 257 -13.36 -0.37 -3.19
N ASP A 258 -13.72 -1.40 -3.96
CA ASP A 258 -15.11 -1.57 -4.42
C ASP A 258 -16.04 -2.04 -3.28
N SER A 259 -15.49 -2.73 -2.28
CA SER A 259 -16.20 -3.18 -1.08
C SER A 259 -15.47 -2.78 0.21
N ARG A 260 -16.20 -2.80 1.33
CA ARG A 260 -15.63 -2.58 2.67
C ARG A 260 -15.04 -3.88 3.22
N LEU A 261 -14.05 -3.72 4.08
CA LEU A 261 -13.47 -4.84 4.82
C LEU A 261 -14.49 -5.49 5.76
N SER A 262 -14.52 -6.81 5.76
CA SER A 262 -15.32 -7.64 6.67
C SER A 262 -14.46 -8.84 7.11
N SER A 263 -14.60 -9.24 8.38
CA SER A 263 -13.81 -10.34 8.96
C SER A 263 -14.34 -11.73 8.58
N ASP A 264 -15.49 -11.80 7.93
CA ASP A 264 -16.19 -13.02 7.52
C ASP A 264 -16.21 -13.26 6.01
N PHE A 265 -15.44 -12.46 5.25
CA PHE A 265 -15.32 -12.51 3.79
C PHE A 265 -16.65 -12.30 3.05
N THR A 266 -17.59 -11.63 3.71
CA THR A 266 -18.86 -11.30 3.07
C THR A 266 -18.69 -10.14 2.11
N LEU A 267 -19.31 -10.30 0.94
CA LEU A 267 -19.49 -9.24 -0.05
C LEU A 267 -20.99 -8.95 -0.22
N PRO A 268 -21.37 -7.71 -0.57
CA PRO A 268 -22.73 -7.39 -0.99
C PRO A 268 -23.20 -8.28 -2.14
N SER A 269 -24.49 -8.59 -2.18
CA SER A 269 -25.10 -9.39 -3.26
C SER A 269 -25.00 -8.71 -4.63
N SER A 270 -25.10 -7.38 -4.65
CA SER A 270 -24.82 -6.53 -5.82
C SER A 270 -23.56 -5.70 -5.57
N LEU A 271 -22.49 -6.01 -6.29
CA LEU A 271 -21.21 -5.32 -6.20
C LEU A 271 -20.70 -5.02 -7.61
N SER A 272 -20.40 -3.75 -7.89
CA SER A 272 -19.72 -3.36 -9.13
C SER A 272 -18.22 -3.44 -8.93
N LEU A 273 -17.51 -4.13 -9.82
CA LEU A 273 -16.06 -4.34 -9.74
C LEU A 273 -15.26 -3.26 -10.49
N ARG A 274 -15.66 -1.99 -10.41
CA ARG A 274 -15.10 -0.91 -11.23
C ARG A 274 -13.62 -0.65 -10.95
N ASN A 275 -13.24 -0.51 -9.68
CA ASN A 275 -11.85 -0.26 -9.31
C ASN A 275 -11.03 -1.54 -9.45
N THR A 276 -11.62 -2.67 -9.06
CA THR A 276 -11.05 -4.02 -9.20
C THR A 276 -10.68 -4.32 -10.64
N ALA A 277 -11.57 -4.05 -11.60
CA ALA A 277 -11.27 -4.26 -13.02
C ALA A 277 -10.10 -3.38 -13.49
N THR A 278 -9.97 -2.15 -12.98
CA THR A 278 -8.84 -1.27 -13.28
C THR A 278 -7.53 -1.84 -12.72
N GLU A 279 -7.57 -2.36 -11.50
CA GLU A 279 -6.41 -3.00 -10.86
C GLU A 279 -5.98 -4.26 -11.62
N VAL A 280 -6.91 -5.16 -11.95
CA VAL A 280 -6.62 -6.39 -12.72
C VAL A 280 -6.01 -6.06 -14.08
N LEU A 281 -6.51 -5.05 -14.79
CA LEU A 281 -5.94 -4.62 -16.06
C LEU A 281 -4.49 -4.13 -15.91
N ARG A 282 -4.18 -3.41 -14.83
CA ARG A 282 -2.81 -3.00 -14.49
C ARG A 282 -1.93 -4.23 -14.24
N GLU A 283 -2.42 -5.16 -13.43
CA GLU A 283 -1.66 -6.35 -13.04
C GLU A 283 -1.38 -7.29 -14.22
N ILE A 284 -2.32 -7.46 -15.16
CA ILE A 284 -2.10 -8.18 -16.43
C ILE A 284 -0.90 -7.60 -17.20
N ALA A 285 -0.74 -6.28 -17.20
CA ALA A 285 0.31 -5.59 -17.94
C ALA A 285 1.67 -5.57 -17.23
N VAL A 286 1.70 -5.71 -15.90
CA VAL A 286 2.91 -5.49 -15.08
C VAL A 286 3.53 -6.78 -14.58
N TYR A 287 2.73 -7.77 -14.18
CA TYR A 287 3.25 -8.97 -13.54
C TYR A 287 3.63 -10.09 -14.52
N ASN A 288 4.40 -11.04 -14.01
CA ASN A 288 5.02 -12.13 -14.75
C ASN A 288 3.99 -13.15 -15.30
N ASP A 289 4.47 -14.21 -15.95
CA ASP A 289 3.60 -15.17 -16.63
C ASP A 289 2.84 -16.07 -15.63
N ALA A 290 3.43 -16.41 -14.48
CA ALA A 290 2.76 -17.21 -13.45
C ALA A 290 1.61 -16.47 -12.78
N TYR A 291 1.81 -15.19 -12.43
CA TYR A 291 0.74 -14.35 -11.89
C TYR A 291 -0.35 -14.13 -12.95
N PHE A 292 0.02 -13.90 -14.20
CA PHE A 292 -0.94 -13.80 -15.29
C PHE A 292 -1.77 -15.09 -15.45
N TYR A 293 -1.14 -16.27 -15.36
CA TYR A 293 -1.83 -17.55 -15.36
C TYR A 293 -2.84 -17.64 -14.22
N TYR A 294 -2.45 -17.24 -13.01
CA TYR A 294 -3.35 -17.16 -11.86
C TYR A 294 -4.57 -16.27 -12.15
N LEU A 295 -4.37 -15.07 -12.71
CA LEU A 295 -5.48 -14.17 -13.05
C LEU A 295 -6.48 -14.81 -14.02
N VAL A 296 -6.00 -15.42 -15.11
CA VAL A 296 -6.87 -15.98 -16.15
C VAL A 296 -7.50 -17.32 -15.78
N SER A 297 -6.81 -18.12 -14.97
CA SER A 297 -7.28 -19.46 -14.58
C SER A 297 -8.17 -19.43 -13.33
N THR A 298 -8.00 -18.42 -12.47
CA THR A 298 -8.60 -18.38 -11.14
C THR A 298 -9.41 -17.11 -10.93
N TYR A 299 -8.74 -15.95 -10.86
CA TYR A 299 -9.38 -14.75 -10.33
C TYR A 299 -10.46 -14.17 -11.26
N ILE A 300 -10.15 -13.96 -12.55
CA ILE A 300 -11.10 -13.38 -13.50
C ILE A 300 -12.38 -14.22 -13.62
N PRO A 301 -12.32 -15.57 -13.75
CA PRO A 301 -13.52 -16.41 -13.69
C PRO A 301 -14.37 -16.19 -12.43
N LEU A 302 -13.75 -16.05 -11.26
CA LEU A 302 -14.46 -15.77 -10.00
C LEU A 302 -15.11 -14.37 -10.02
N ALA A 303 -14.38 -13.35 -10.46
CA ALA A 303 -14.89 -11.99 -10.59
C ALA A 303 -16.11 -11.91 -11.54
N LEU A 304 -16.10 -12.63 -12.66
CA LEU A 304 -17.21 -12.66 -13.62
C LEU A 304 -18.47 -13.35 -13.08
N ARG A 305 -18.34 -14.28 -12.12
CA ARG A 305 -19.51 -14.84 -11.42
C ARG A 305 -20.20 -13.79 -10.55
N ARG A 306 -19.43 -12.83 -10.01
CA ARG A 306 -19.91 -11.75 -9.15
C ARG A 306 -20.47 -10.58 -9.95
N ASP A 307 -19.71 -10.12 -10.94
CA ASP A 307 -20.07 -9.01 -11.82
C ASP A 307 -19.80 -9.41 -13.27
N ARG A 308 -20.86 -9.79 -13.99
CA ARG A 308 -20.76 -10.19 -15.41
C ARG A 308 -20.31 -9.07 -16.34
N ALA A 309 -20.48 -7.81 -15.93
CA ALA A 309 -19.98 -6.67 -16.70
C ALA A 309 -18.51 -6.36 -16.37
N PHE A 310 -17.91 -7.02 -15.38
CA PHE A 310 -16.54 -6.81 -14.94
C PHE A 310 -16.21 -5.32 -14.75
N GLY A 311 -17.02 -4.62 -13.94
CA GLY A 311 -16.87 -3.18 -13.73
C GLY A 311 -17.18 -2.31 -14.97
N GLY A 312 -17.82 -2.87 -16.00
CA GLY A 312 -18.06 -2.22 -17.29
C GLY A 312 -16.87 -2.27 -18.25
N LYS A 313 -15.87 -3.14 -18.01
CA LYS A 313 -14.57 -3.16 -18.70
C LYS A 313 -14.30 -4.43 -19.52
N ILE A 314 -15.34 -5.14 -19.96
CA ILE A 314 -15.18 -6.41 -20.70
C ILE A 314 -14.35 -6.23 -21.97
N VAL A 315 -14.54 -5.13 -22.70
CA VAL A 315 -13.81 -4.88 -23.96
C VAL A 315 -12.32 -4.66 -23.69
N GLU A 316 -11.99 -3.83 -22.70
CA GLU A 316 -10.59 -3.59 -22.30
C GLU A 316 -9.95 -4.87 -21.75
N LEU A 317 -10.70 -5.68 -21.00
CA LEU A 317 -10.22 -6.98 -20.51
C LEU A 317 -9.87 -7.91 -21.67
N ILE A 318 -10.74 -8.05 -22.67
CA ILE A 318 -10.47 -8.88 -23.86
C ILE A 318 -9.18 -8.41 -24.53
N GLN A 319 -9.04 -7.10 -24.76
CA GLN A 319 -7.86 -6.53 -25.43
C GLN A 319 -6.57 -6.78 -24.63
N ALA A 320 -6.61 -6.57 -23.30
CA ALA A 320 -5.46 -6.80 -22.43
C ALA A 320 -5.04 -8.28 -22.42
N LEU A 321 -6.00 -9.20 -22.35
CA LEU A 321 -5.75 -10.65 -22.38
C LEU A 321 -5.18 -11.11 -23.72
N GLU A 322 -5.72 -10.61 -24.83
CA GLU A 322 -5.22 -10.94 -26.17
C GLU A 322 -3.79 -10.43 -26.36
N LEU A 323 -3.52 -9.18 -25.96
CA LEU A 323 -2.19 -8.59 -26.05
C LEU A 323 -1.18 -9.39 -25.21
N ARG A 324 -1.48 -9.60 -23.92
CA ARG A 324 -0.58 -10.32 -23.01
C ARG A 324 -0.39 -11.78 -23.41
N GLY A 325 -1.46 -12.44 -23.88
CA GLY A 325 -1.45 -13.84 -24.27
C GLY A 325 -0.55 -14.16 -25.47
N VAL A 326 -0.27 -13.19 -26.34
CA VAL A 326 0.68 -13.35 -27.47
C VAL A 326 2.12 -13.51 -26.96
N ASP A 327 2.47 -12.80 -25.89
CA ASP A 327 3.84 -12.77 -25.36
C ASP A 327 4.17 -13.99 -24.48
N CYS A 328 3.16 -14.68 -23.96
CA CYS A 328 3.34 -15.83 -23.07
C CYS A 328 3.98 -17.03 -23.79
N ARG A 329 5.06 -17.58 -23.22
CA ARG A 329 5.79 -18.73 -23.81
C ARG A 329 5.17 -20.08 -23.46
N ASP A 330 4.56 -20.23 -22.29
CA ASP A 330 3.92 -21.48 -21.88
C ASP A 330 2.61 -21.70 -22.65
N ARG A 331 2.48 -22.89 -23.25
CA ARG A 331 1.29 -23.29 -24.02
C ARG A 331 0.02 -23.34 -23.17
N ARG A 332 0.12 -23.76 -21.91
CA ARG A 332 -1.00 -23.87 -20.98
C ARG A 332 -1.61 -22.51 -20.71
N ILE A 333 -0.76 -21.51 -20.44
CA ILE A 333 -1.18 -20.12 -20.23
C ILE A 333 -1.94 -19.60 -21.45
N ARG A 334 -1.37 -19.76 -22.65
CA ARG A 334 -2.02 -19.34 -23.91
C ARG A 334 -3.36 -20.04 -24.11
N GLN A 335 -3.45 -21.34 -23.83
CA GLN A 335 -4.70 -22.10 -24.00
C GLN A 335 -5.78 -21.63 -23.03
N THR A 336 -5.43 -21.43 -21.76
CA THR A 336 -6.35 -20.94 -20.73
C THR A 336 -6.81 -19.51 -21.04
N CYS A 337 -5.89 -18.62 -21.41
CA CYS A 337 -6.22 -17.26 -21.84
C CYS A 337 -7.17 -17.27 -23.06
N ASN A 338 -6.86 -18.04 -24.11
CA ASN A 338 -7.72 -18.14 -25.30
C ASN A 338 -9.09 -18.75 -25.02
N ALA A 339 -9.23 -19.63 -24.03
CA ALA A 339 -10.52 -20.13 -23.58
C ALA A 339 -11.33 -19.02 -22.91
N LEU A 340 -10.71 -18.26 -22.00
CA LEU A 340 -11.34 -17.14 -21.32
C LEU A 340 -11.75 -16.02 -22.28
N VAL A 341 -10.89 -15.63 -23.23
CA VAL A 341 -11.21 -14.62 -24.26
C VAL A 341 -12.41 -15.04 -25.10
N ARG A 342 -12.50 -16.30 -25.51
CA ARG A 342 -13.67 -16.81 -26.25
C ARG A 342 -14.94 -16.73 -25.42
N GLN A 343 -14.86 -17.05 -24.13
CA GLN A 343 -16.00 -16.91 -23.21
C GLN A 343 -16.43 -15.45 -23.07
N LEU A 344 -15.49 -14.53 -22.89
CA LEU A 344 -15.76 -13.09 -22.78
C LEU A 344 -16.41 -12.51 -24.03
N LYS A 345 -15.93 -12.90 -25.22
CA LYS A 345 -16.53 -12.49 -26.50
C LYS A 345 -17.95 -13.03 -26.71
N GLY A 346 -18.35 -14.07 -25.99
CA GLY A 346 -19.74 -14.57 -26.00
C GLY A 346 -20.67 -13.88 -24.99
N ILE A 347 -20.13 -13.01 -24.12
CA ILE A 347 -20.92 -12.19 -23.18
C ILE A 347 -21.37 -10.87 -23.84
N ILE A 348 -20.55 -10.33 -24.75
CA ILE A 348 -20.89 -9.20 -25.63
C ILE A 348 -21.81 -9.69 -26.73
#